data_AF-A0A418FXS0-F1
#
_entry.id   AF-A0A418FXS0-F1
#
_cell.length_a   1.000
_cell.length_b   1.000
_cell.length_c   1.000
_cell.angle_alpha   90.00
_cell.angle_beta   90.00
_cell.angle_gamma   90.00
#
_symmetry.space_group_name_H-M   'P 1'
#
loop_
_entity.id
_entity.type
_entity.pdbx_description
1 polymer ?
#
loop_
_entity_poly.entity_id
_entity_poly.type
_entity_poly.pdbx_seq_one_letter_code
_entity_poly.pdbx_strand_id
1 'polypeptide(L)'
;MESPGPPPLYTPAISQDANIVDVDDQLLLCQDGYAWDYILVFPALPEPMSPLGEVFHRLHLPTKKAKTTTPTVDEICYRLKKAGLTLKLACPSASSSSRHLFCLVRGSRQILAREADRIDLLMPMDKDKLRDASHRGFPSCGIAPFPIDDPLHQFKLSPYDSIYFRYTCRDDMQPLYAKQGPHDALFTSSQRILLLESIMTNRHGGAGLNLAKLKHSNVVTTYFSLH
;
A
#
# COMPACT_ATOMS: atom_id res chain seq x y z
N MET A 1 -28.41 -9.52 54.63
CA MET A 1 -27.52 -8.58 53.91
C MET A 1 -26.45 -9.41 53.25
N GLU A 2 -26.69 -9.86 52.02
CA GLU A 2 -25.72 -10.58 51.20
C GLU A 2 -25.17 -9.63 50.13
N SER A 3 -23.86 -9.64 49.96
CA SER A 3 -23.12 -8.81 48.99
C SER A 3 -23.23 -9.39 47.58
N PRO A 4 -23.42 -8.60 46.52
CA PRO A 4 -23.38 -9.12 45.15
C PRO A 4 -21.93 -9.40 44.75
N GLY A 5 -21.68 -10.60 44.21
CA GLY A 5 -20.38 -10.98 43.64
C GLY A 5 -20.09 -10.25 42.31
N PRO A 6 -18.83 -10.22 41.86
CA PRO A 6 -18.42 -9.49 40.66
C PRO A 6 -18.96 -10.18 39.39
N PRO A 7 -19.24 -9.41 38.32
CA PRO A 7 -19.78 -9.97 37.09
C PRO A 7 -18.69 -10.76 36.33
N PRO A 8 -19.08 -11.79 35.55
CA PRO A 8 -18.13 -12.54 34.75
C PRO A 8 -17.55 -11.68 33.62
N LEU A 9 -16.22 -11.73 33.45
CA LEU A 9 -15.47 -11.10 32.36
C LEU A 9 -15.54 -11.94 31.08
N TYR A 10 -16.73 -12.18 30.54
CA TYR A 10 -16.89 -12.50 29.11
C TYR A 10 -18.37 -12.55 28.73
N THR A 11 -18.78 -11.67 27.82
CA THR A 11 -20.04 -11.80 27.08
C THR A 11 -19.65 -12.06 25.62
N PRO A 12 -20.02 -13.21 25.02
CA PRO A 12 -19.78 -13.40 23.60
C PRO A 12 -20.70 -12.44 22.84
N ALA A 13 -20.11 -11.50 22.10
CA ALA A 13 -20.89 -10.66 21.19
C ALA A 13 -21.52 -11.57 20.14
N ILE A 14 -22.84 -11.57 20.12
CA ILE A 14 -23.67 -12.25 19.12
C ILE A 14 -23.36 -11.61 17.77
N SER A 15 -22.89 -12.44 16.85
CA SER A 15 -22.67 -12.08 15.44
C SER A 15 -23.98 -11.64 14.80
N GLN A 16 -24.10 -10.36 14.48
CA GLN A 16 -25.13 -9.85 13.58
C GLN A 16 -24.48 -9.47 12.24
N ASP A 17 -24.88 -10.25 11.24
CA ASP A 17 -25.12 -9.92 9.84
C ASP A 17 -24.10 -9.14 9.01
N ALA A 18 -23.88 -9.72 7.83
CA ALA A 18 -23.09 -9.22 6.73
C ALA A 18 -23.63 -7.90 6.17
N ASN A 19 -23.10 -6.76 6.64
CA ASN A 19 -23.05 -5.49 5.90
C ASN A 19 -22.18 -4.46 6.64
N ILE A 20 -20.89 -4.77 6.79
CA ILE A 20 -19.93 -3.79 7.29
C ILE A 20 -18.81 -3.73 6.26
N VAL A 21 -18.98 -2.86 5.25
CA VAL A 21 -17.80 -2.16 4.75
C VAL A 21 -17.27 -1.42 5.96
N ASP A 22 -16.07 -1.79 6.42
CA ASP A 22 -15.46 -1.18 7.59
C ASP A 22 -15.47 0.34 7.41
N VAL A 23 -15.85 1.09 8.44
CA VAL A 23 -16.02 2.54 8.35
C VAL A 23 -14.73 3.20 7.87
N ASP A 24 -13.59 2.64 8.27
CA ASP A 24 -12.26 3.05 7.81
C ASP A 24 -12.07 2.80 6.31
N ASP A 25 -12.53 1.66 5.78
CA ASP A 25 -12.43 1.35 4.35
C ASP A 25 -13.28 2.33 3.52
N GLN A 26 -14.48 2.66 4.02
CA GLN A 26 -15.37 3.65 3.40
C GLN A 26 -14.74 5.04 3.38
N LEU A 27 -14.13 5.47 4.50
CA LEU A 27 -13.45 6.76 4.61
C LEU A 27 -12.31 6.86 3.59
N LEU A 28 -11.50 5.80 3.49
CA LEU A 28 -10.37 5.74 2.56
C LEU A 28 -10.81 5.83 1.10
N LEU A 29 -11.92 5.15 0.74
CA LEU A 29 -12.50 5.25 -0.60
C LEU A 29 -13.01 6.65 -0.90
N CYS A 30 -13.70 7.29 0.04
CA CYS A 30 -14.21 8.65 -0.16
C CYS A 30 -13.08 9.69 -0.31
N GLN A 31 -11.95 9.51 0.38
CA GLN A 31 -10.83 10.46 0.36
C GLN A 31 -9.91 10.25 -0.85
N ASP A 32 -9.48 9.02 -1.07
CA ASP A 32 -8.40 8.70 -2.02
C ASP A 32 -8.88 7.91 -3.24
N GLY A 33 -10.13 7.43 -3.23
CA GLY A 33 -10.70 6.57 -4.28
C GLY A 33 -10.17 5.13 -4.26
N TYR A 34 -9.33 4.81 -3.28
CA TYR A 34 -8.72 3.51 -3.07
C TYR A 34 -8.82 3.13 -1.59
N ALA A 35 -9.01 1.85 -1.29
CA ALA A 35 -9.04 1.30 0.08
C ALA A 35 -7.78 0.49 0.43
N TRP A 36 -7.54 -0.59 -0.29
CA TRP A 36 -6.42 -1.51 -0.03
C TRP A 36 -5.81 -1.92 -1.35
N ASP A 37 -4.49 -1.91 -1.43
CA ASP A 37 -3.77 -2.09 -2.67
C ASP A 37 -3.40 -3.57 -2.92
N TYR A 38 -3.09 -4.30 -1.84
CA TYR A 38 -2.50 -5.64 -1.91
C TYR A 38 -2.95 -6.51 -0.74
N ILE A 39 -2.93 -7.82 -0.94
CA ILE A 39 -3.14 -8.83 0.10
C ILE A 39 -1.95 -9.78 0.17
N LEU A 40 -1.49 -10.05 1.40
CA LEU A 40 -0.68 -11.22 1.74
C LEU A 40 -1.55 -12.23 2.49
N VAL A 41 -1.58 -13.48 2.03
CA VAL A 41 -2.32 -14.57 2.66
C VAL A 41 -1.34 -15.48 3.39
N PHE A 42 -1.49 -15.60 4.70
CA PHE A 42 -0.70 -16.49 5.54
C PHE A 42 -1.49 -17.78 5.82
N PRO A 43 -0.82 -18.95 5.92
CA PRO A 43 -1.48 -20.19 6.31
C PRO A 43 -2.01 -20.09 7.74
N ALA A 44 -3.04 -20.89 8.04
CA ALA A 44 -3.52 -21.08 9.40
C ALA A 44 -2.38 -21.52 10.31
N LEU A 45 -2.26 -20.91 11.50
CA LEU A 45 -1.52 -21.58 12.56
C LEU A 45 -2.20 -22.93 12.84
N PRO A 46 -1.47 -24.06 12.83
CA PRO A 46 -2.02 -25.33 13.28
C PRO A 46 -2.40 -25.22 14.76
N GLU A 47 -3.66 -25.52 15.10
CA GLU A 47 -4.10 -25.59 16.50
C GLU A 47 -3.89 -26.98 17.14
N PRO A 48 -3.72 -27.06 18.47
CA PRO A 48 -3.11 -26.08 19.35
C PRO A 48 -1.64 -26.46 19.59
N MET A 49 -0.74 -25.48 19.47
CA MET A 49 0.50 -25.58 20.21
C MET A 49 0.16 -25.60 21.70
N SER A 50 0.86 -26.43 22.47
CA SER A 50 0.72 -26.46 23.94
C SER A 50 0.70 -25.04 24.54
N PRO A 51 0.13 -24.83 25.73
CA PRO A 51 0.16 -23.52 26.40
C PRO A 51 1.57 -22.93 26.48
N LEU A 52 2.58 -23.80 26.59
CA LEU A 52 4.00 -23.44 26.51
C LEU A 52 4.43 -22.98 25.11
N GLY A 53 3.92 -23.56 24.03
CA GLY A 53 4.21 -23.13 22.66
C GLY A 53 3.61 -21.77 22.33
N GLU A 54 2.43 -21.45 22.85
CA GLU A 54 1.86 -20.09 22.76
C GLU A 54 2.67 -19.09 23.58
N VAL A 55 3.10 -19.49 24.79
CA VAL A 55 3.99 -18.70 25.64
C VAL A 55 5.37 -18.53 25.00
N PHE A 56 5.99 -19.54 24.40
CA PHE A 56 7.28 -19.43 23.73
C PHE A 56 7.20 -18.59 22.45
N HIS A 57 6.08 -18.62 21.74
CA HIS A 57 5.80 -17.74 20.61
C HIS A 57 5.64 -16.28 21.07
N ARG A 58 4.92 -16.03 22.16
CA ARG A 58 4.78 -14.68 22.76
C ARG A 58 6.06 -14.19 23.43
N LEU A 59 6.88 -15.09 23.98
CA LEU A 59 8.11 -14.80 24.71
C LEU A 59 9.37 -14.84 23.84
N HIS A 60 9.26 -15.05 22.53
CA HIS A 60 10.40 -15.02 21.59
C HIS A 60 11.53 -16.01 21.93
N LEU A 61 11.24 -17.19 22.49
CA LEU A 61 12.32 -18.15 22.79
C LEU A 61 12.67 -19.02 21.56
N PRO A 62 13.95 -19.05 21.14
CA PRO A 62 14.36 -19.85 20.00
C PRO A 62 14.32 -21.34 20.35
N THR A 63 13.45 -22.10 19.69
CA THR A 63 13.56 -23.56 19.66
C THR A 63 14.80 -23.91 18.84
N LYS A 64 15.79 -24.51 19.52
CA LYS A 64 17.09 -24.87 18.92
C LYS A 64 16.88 -25.85 17.77
N LYS A 65 16.96 -25.37 16.52
CA LYS A 65 17.56 -26.00 15.32
C LYS A 65 17.10 -25.29 14.03
N ALA A 66 17.97 -24.45 13.45
CA ALA A 66 18.24 -24.29 12.00
C ALA A 66 18.80 -22.90 11.69
N LYS A 67 19.97 -22.86 11.07
CA LYS A 67 20.67 -21.66 10.58
C LYS A 67 20.08 -21.21 9.25
N THR A 68 18.79 -20.88 9.24
CA THR A 68 18.04 -20.16 8.19
C THR A 68 16.68 -19.84 8.78
N THR A 69 16.57 -18.78 9.58
CA THR A 69 15.31 -18.35 10.19
C THR A 69 14.39 -17.81 9.09
N THR A 70 13.42 -18.61 8.69
CA THR A 70 12.26 -18.14 7.92
C THR A 70 11.60 -17.01 8.71
N PRO A 71 11.34 -15.83 8.11
CA PRO A 71 10.74 -14.73 8.83
C PRO A 71 9.32 -15.10 9.27
N THR A 72 8.95 -14.72 10.49
CA THR A 72 7.60 -14.92 11.02
C THR A 72 6.63 -13.91 10.42
N VAL A 73 5.32 -14.16 10.59
CA VAL A 73 4.27 -13.20 10.19
C VAL A 73 4.48 -11.84 10.86
N ASP A 74 4.80 -11.84 12.15
CA ASP A 74 5.06 -10.62 12.92
C ASP A 74 6.27 -9.85 12.39
N GLU A 75 7.35 -10.54 12.01
CA GLU A 75 8.53 -9.92 11.41
C GLU A 75 8.20 -9.30 10.05
N ILE A 76 7.38 -9.97 9.23
CA ILE A 76 6.92 -9.44 7.94
C ILE A 76 6.07 -8.19 8.16
N CYS A 77 5.08 -8.26 9.06
CA CYS A 77 4.22 -7.13 9.41
C CYS A 77 5.03 -5.96 10.00
N TYR A 78 6.00 -6.23 10.86
CA TYR A 78 6.90 -5.22 11.42
C TYR A 78 7.69 -4.51 10.32
N ARG A 79 8.28 -5.26 9.39
CA ARG A 79 9.05 -4.70 8.28
C ARG A 79 8.20 -3.86 7.33
N LEU A 80 6.98 -4.29 7.05
CA LEU A 80 6.02 -3.53 6.24
C LEU A 80 5.62 -2.21 6.93
N LYS A 81 5.29 -2.25 8.23
CA LYS A 81 5.01 -1.04 9.02
C LYS A 81 6.22 -0.11 9.10
N LYS A 82 7.41 -0.66 9.27
CA LYS A 82 8.67 0.10 9.29
C LYS A 82 8.96 0.79 7.95
N ALA A 83 8.52 0.20 6.83
CA ALA A 83 8.57 0.81 5.51
C ALA A 83 7.48 1.90 5.30
N GLY A 84 6.64 2.17 6.30
CA GLY A 84 5.59 3.19 6.26
C GLY A 84 4.26 2.70 5.67
N LEU A 85 4.09 1.39 5.48
CA LEU A 85 2.84 0.82 4.95
C LEU A 85 1.80 0.62 6.06
N THR A 86 0.55 0.89 5.72
CA THR A 86 -0.60 0.64 6.60
C THR A 86 -1.06 -0.80 6.41
N LEU A 87 -1.33 -1.50 7.51
CA LEU A 87 -1.73 -2.91 7.51
C LEU A 87 -3.06 -3.10 8.25
N LYS A 88 -3.91 -3.98 7.73
CA LYS A 88 -5.09 -4.52 8.41
C LYS A 88 -5.06 -6.04 8.36
N LEU A 89 -5.18 -6.68 9.51
CA LEU A 89 -5.24 -8.14 9.62
C LEU A 89 -6.69 -8.58 9.74
N ALA A 90 -7.09 -9.56 8.94
CA ALA A 90 -8.41 -10.14 8.95
C ALA A 90 -8.33 -11.67 8.96
N CYS A 91 -9.09 -12.30 9.86
CA CYS A 91 -9.27 -13.75 9.91
C CYS A 91 -10.74 -14.04 9.61
N PRO A 92 -11.12 -14.51 8.41
CA PRO A 92 -12.48 -14.96 8.18
C PRO A 92 -12.81 -16.12 9.12
N SER A 93 -13.99 -16.03 9.72
CA SER A 93 -14.52 -16.81 10.85
C SER A 93 -13.96 -18.23 11.08
N ALA A 94 -13.79 -18.58 12.35
CA ALA A 94 -13.20 -19.81 12.90
C ALA A 94 -13.88 -21.15 12.52
N SER A 95 -14.95 -21.12 11.73
CA SER A 95 -15.80 -22.26 11.34
C SER A 95 -15.35 -22.97 10.05
N SER A 96 -14.51 -22.33 9.23
CA SER A 96 -13.92 -22.98 8.04
C SER A 96 -12.65 -23.74 8.42
N SER A 97 -12.52 -24.98 7.93
CA SER A 97 -11.34 -25.84 8.12
C SER A 97 -10.05 -25.24 7.56
N SER A 98 -10.13 -24.17 6.76
CA SER A 98 -8.99 -23.40 6.25
C SER A 98 -8.93 -22.00 6.87
N ARG A 99 -8.28 -21.86 8.03
CA ARG A 99 -8.11 -20.55 8.70
C ARG A 99 -6.98 -19.71 8.10
N HIS A 100 -7.15 -19.17 6.91
CA HIS A 100 -6.15 -18.25 6.38
C HIS A 100 -6.16 -16.91 7.14
N LEU A 101 -4.98 -16.34 7.39
CA LEU A 101 -4.84 -14.97 7.88
C LEU A 101 -4.57 -14.05 6.69
N PHE A 102 -5.45 -13.06 6.50
CA PHE A 102 -5.31 -12.06 5.44
C PHE A 102 -4.67 -10.81 6.02
N CYS A 103 -3.60 -10.35 5.38
CA CYS A 103 -3.00 -9.05 5.68
C CYS A 103 -3.22 -8.15 4.47
N LEU A 104 -4.14 -7.19 4.63
CA LEU A 104 -4.34 -6.13 3.67
C LEU A 104 -3.25 -5.08 3.86
N VAL A 105 -2.69 -4.61 2.76
CA VAL A 105 -1.57 -3.66 2.71
C VAL A 105 -1.99 -2.45 1.90
N ARG A 106 -1.68 -1.26 2.42
CA ARG A 106 -1.95 0.03 1.76
C ARG A 106 -0.72 0.93 1.81
N GLY A 107 -0.44 1.61 0.68
CA GLY A 107 0.47 2.75 0.63
C GLY A 107 -0.28 4.08 0.75
N SER A 108 0.15 4.95 1.67
CA SER A 108 -0.35 6.33 1.75
C SER A 108 0.16 7.17 0.58
N ARG A 109 -0.54 8.26 0.26
CA ARG A 109 -0.12 9.18 -0.81
C ARG A 109 1.33 9.66 -0.66
N GLN A 110 1.75 9.99 0.57
CA GLN A 110 3.11 10.47 0.80
C GLN A 110 4.17 9.38 0.56
N ILE A 111 3.91 8.15 0.99
CA ILE A 111 4.85 7.03 0.82
C ILE A 111 4.97 6.65 -0.66
N LEU A 112 3.84 6.60 -1.37
CA LEU A 112 3.82 6.32 -2.81
C LEU A 112 4.54 7.41 -3.61
N ALA A 113 4.34 8.68 -3.25
CA ALA A 113 5.04 9.79 -3.90
C ALA A 113 6.57 9.70 -3.70
N ARG A 114 7.03 9.45 -2.47
CA ARG A 114 8.47 9.28 -2.19
C ARG A 114 9.07 8.13 -2.97
N GLU A 115 8.34 7.01 -3.06
CA GLU A 115 8.82 5.87 -3.85
C GLU A 115 8.86 6.20 -5.33
N ALA A 116 7.85 6.88 -5.87
CA ALA A 116 7.80 7.30 -7.27
C ALA A 116 8.98 8.21 -7.64
N ASP A 117 9.38 9.13 -6.74
CA ASP A 117 10.56 9.99 -6.91
C ASP A 117 11.84 9.13 -6.87
N ARG A 118 11.95 8.22 -5.89
CA ARG A 118 13.10 7.32 -5.73
C ARG A 118 13.36 6.43 -6.95
N ILE A 119 12.30 5.95 -7.61
CA ILE A 119 12.41 5.07 -8.79
C ILE A 119 12.36 5.81 -10.11
N ASP A 120 12.29 7.15 -10.09
CA ASP A 120 12.18 7.98 -11.29
C ASP A 120 10.96 7.62 -12.16
N LEU A 121 9.80 7.35 -11.52
CA LEU A 121 8.59 6.93 -12.21
C LEU A 121 8.21 7.98 -13.26
N LEU A 122 8.13 7.58 -14.53
CA LEU A 122 7.66 8.46 -15.59
C LEU A 122 6.15 8.69 -15.45
N MET A 123 5.77 9.94 -15.24
CA MET A 123 4.39 10.38 -15.10
C MET A 123 3.99 11.24 -16.30
N PRO A 124 2.78 11.07 -16.84
CA PRO A 124 2.26 11.98 -17.85
C PRO A 124 2.06 13.36 -17.23
N MET A 125 2.36 14.37 -18.02
CA MET A 125 2.18 15.76 -17.65
C MET A 125 0.80 16.24 -18.08
N ASP A 126 0.24 17.20 -17.34
CA ASP A 126 -1.01 17.84 -17.68
C ASP A 126 -0.77 18.83 -18.84
N LYS A 127 -1.37 18.53 -19.99
CA LYS A 127 -1.18 19.29 -21.23
C LYS A 127 -1.58 20.77 -21.10
N ASP A 128 -2.64 21.06 -20.34
CA ASP A 128 -3.17 22.41 -20.21
C ASP A 128 -2.28 23.19 -19.24
N LYS A 129 -1.82 22.56 -18.16
CA LYS A 129 -0.85 23.16 -17.22
C LYS A 129 0.51 23.40 -17.87
N LEU A 130 0.98 22.49 -18.72
CA LEU A 130 2.20 22.68 -19.49
C LEU A 130 2.08 23.85 -20.47
N ARG A 131 0.95 23.96 -21.16
CA ARG A 131 0.67 25.09 -22.04
C ARG A 131 0.64 26.41 -21.27
N ASP A 132 -0.05 26.45 -20.13
CA ASP A 132 -0.06 27.63 -19.27
C ASP A 132 1.35 28.00 -18.78
N ALA A 133 2.16 27.00 -18.44
CA ALA A 133 3.54 27.21 -18.01
C ALA A 133 4.42 27.76 -19.15
N SER A 134 4.29 27.26 -20.39
CA SER A 134 5.06 27.77 -21.53
C SER A 134 4.72 29.22 -21.86
N HIS A 135 3.44 29.62 -21.74
CA HIS A 135 2.99 30.98 -22.00
C HIS A 135 3.41 31.97 -20.91
N ARG A 136 3.57 31.52 -19.67
CA ARG A 136 3.99 32.36 -18.55
C ARG A 136 5.50 32.41 -18.36
N GLY A 137 6.23 31.36 -18.74
CA GLY A 137 7.61 31.15 -18.34
C GLY A 137 7.75 30.92 -16.82
N PHE A 138 8.98 31.02 -16.32
CA PHE A 138 9.28 31.00 -14.88
C PHE A 138 10.17 32.20 -14.51
N PRO A 139 9.58 33.40 -14.32
CA PRO A 139 10.33 34.64 -14.09
C PRO A 139 11.25 34.57 -12.85
N SER A 140 10.82 33.87 -11.79
CA SER A 140 11.63 33.65 -10.58
C SER A 140 12.94 32.93 -10.85
N CYS A 141 13.01 32.16 -11.94
CA CYS A 141 14.18 31.41 -12.38
C CYS A 141 14.88 32.08 -13.58
N GLY A 142 14.46 33.28 -13.98
CA GLY A 142 14.97 33.96 -15.18
C GLY A 142 14.56 33.28 -16.49
N ILE A 143 13.53 32.45 -16.49
CA ILE A 143 13.05 31.74 -17.69
C ILE A 143 11.91 32.56 -18.30
N ALA A 144 12.15 33.11 -19.49
CA ALA A 144 11.14 33.83 -20.25
C ALA A 144 10.04 32.89 -20.79
N PRO A 145 8.83 33.39 -21.10
CA PRO A 145 7.83 32.65 -21.86
C PRO A 145 8.38 32.06 -23.17
N PHE A 146 7.93 30.85 -23.51
CA PHE A 146 8.25 30.15 -24.76
C PHE A 146 7.01 29.39 -25.26
N PRO A 147 5.93 30.08 -25.67
CA PRO A 147 4.74 29.40 -26.18
C PRO A 147 5.10 28.54 -27.40
N ILE A 148 4.68 27.28 -27.37
CA ILE A 148 4.80 26.35 -28.50
C ILE A 148 3.46 26.33 -29.23
N ASP A 149 3.48 26.80 -30.48
CA ASP A 149 2.34 26.81 -31.38
C ASP A 149 2.35 25.58 -32.31
N ASP A 150 1.18 25.18 -32.79
CA ASP A 150 1.01 24.18 -33.85
C ASP A 150 0.31 24.83 -35.05
N PRO A 151 1.00 25.66 -35.84
CA PRO A 151 0.34 26.43 -36.91
C PRO A 151 -0.10 25.58 -38.09
N LEU A 152 0.51 24.40 -38.27
CA LEU A 152 0.28 23.55 -39.44
C LEU A 152 -0.82 22.51 -39.22
N HIS A 153 -1.10 22.14 -37.96
CA HIS A 153 -2.11 21.14 -37.58
C HIS A 153 -2.04 19.84 -38.40
N GLN A 154 -0.82 19.46 -38.81
CA GLN A 154 -0.59 18.30 -39.67
C GLN A 154 -0.81 16.97 -38.91
N PHE A 155 -0.65 16.99 -37.59
CA PHE A 155 -0.75 15.82 -36.74
C PHE A 155 -1.95 15.94 -35.80
N LYS A 156 -2.47 14.78 -35.37
CA LYS A 156 -3.61 14.72 -34.43
C LYS A 156 -3.23 15.11 -32.99
N LEU A 157 -1.94 15.00 -32.65
CA LEU A 157 -1.43 15.28 -31.32
C LEU A 157 -0.96 16.73 -31.26
N SER A 158 -1.39 17.46 -30.24
CA SER A 158 -0.85 18.78 -29.96
C SER A 158 0.57 18.66 -29.39
N PRO A 159 1.40 19.72 -29.47
CA PRO A 159 2.75 19.73 -28.90
C PRO A 159 2.80 19.44 -27.39
N TYR A 160 1.69 19.61 -26.68
CA TYR A 160 1.58 19.37 -25.24
C TYR A 160 0.99 18.00 -24.88
N ASP A 161 0.58 17.20 -25.88
CA ASP A 161 0.05 15.86 -25.64
C ASP A 161 1.18 14.83 -25.47
N SER A 162 0.92 13.78 -24.71
CA SER A 162 1.83 12.63 -24.54
C SER A 162 3.23 12.98 -24.03
N ILE A 163 3.37 14.08 -23.27
CA ILE A 163 4.62 14.43 -22.58
C ILE A 163 4.69 13.66 -21.27
N TYR A 164 5.80 12.96 -21.06
CA TYR A 164 6.11 12.25 -19.82
C TYR A 164 7.36 12.84 -19.18
N PHE A 165 7.35 12.95 -17.86
CA PHE A 165 8.50 13.42 -17.10
C PHE A 165 8.72 12.56 -15.87
N ARG A 166 9.97 12.50 -15.39
CA ARG A 166 10.29 11.82 -14.13
C ARG A 166 9.51 12.48 -13.00
N TYR A 167 8.80 11.68 -12.21
CA TYR A 167 8.14 12.18 -11.03
C TYR A 167 9.17 12.70 -10.02
N THR A 168 8.85 13.80 -9.36
CA THR A 168 9.60 14.31 -8.22
C THR A 168 8.64 14.81 -7.16
N CYS A 169 9.03 14.76 -5.89
CA CYS A 169 8.25 15.34 -4.79
C CYS A 169 8.32 16.86 -4.70
N ARG A 170 9.05 17.55 -5.60
CA ARG A 170 9.17 19.01 -5.55
C ARG A 170 7.81 19.70 -5.75
N ASP A 171 7.55 20.70 -4.92
CA ASP A 171 6.26 21.42 -4.89
C ASP A 171 5.96 22.16 -6.19
N ASP A 172 6.98 22.73 -6.84
CA ASP A 172 6.85 23.46 -8.11
C ASP A 172 6.43 22.56 -9.27
N MET A 173 6.74 21.27 -9.19
CA MET A 173 6.41 20.27 -10.21
C MET A 173 5.04 19.63 -10.00
N GLN A 174 4.52 19.56 -8.75
CA GLN A 174 3.27 18.86 -8.44
C GLN A 174 2.07 19.29 -9.32
N PRO A 175 1.86 20.58 -9.61
CA PRO A 175 0.73 21.02 -10.43
C PRO A 175 0.83 20.63 -11.91
N LEU A 176 2.01 20.22 -12.39
CA LEU A 176 2.26 19.91 -13.80
C LEU A 176 2.04 18.44 -14.15
N TYR A 177 1.92 17.55 -13.17
CA TYR A 177 1.61 16.15 -13.42
C TYR A 177 0.11 15.96 -13.66
N ALA A 178 -0.23 15.12 -14.64
CA ALA A 178 -1.62 14.73 -14.86
C ALA A 178 -2.11 13.86 -13.70
N LYS A 179 -3.27 14.22 -13.15
CA LYS A 179 -3.97 13.43 -12.12
C LYS A 179 -4.80 12.36 -12.83
N GLN A 180 -4.38 11.10 -12.73
CA GLN A 180 -5.00 10.00 -13.47
C GLN A 180 -5.81 9.04 -12.60
N GLY A 181 -5.70 9.19 -11.28
CA GLY A 181 -6.46 8.40 -10.33
C GLY A 181 -7.86 8.97 -10.04
N PRO A 182 -8.72 8.20 -9.36
CA PRO A 182 -10.00 8.66 -8.85
C PRO A 182 -9.81 9.84 -7.87
N HIS A 183 -10.84 10.68 -7.75
CA HIS A 183 -10.85 11.82 -6.83
C HIS A 183 -9.59 12.70 -6.94
N ASP A 184 -9.15 12.99 -8.16
CA ASP A 184 -7.96 13.82 -8.42
C ASP A 184 -6.65 13.24 -7.85
N ALA A 185 -6.61 11.93 -7.58
CA ALA A 185 -5.41 11.25 -7.15
C ALA A 185 -4.36 11.23 -8.27
N LEU A 186 -3.10 11.33 -7.86
CA LEU A 186 -1.99 11.37 -8.79
C LEU A 186 -1.75 10.03 -9.50
N PHE A 187 -1.80 8.93 -8.73
CA PHE A 187 -1.44 7.60 -9.21
C PHE A 187 -2.68 6.77 -9.55
N THR A 188 -2.64 6.09 -10.69
CA THR A 188 -3.58 5.04 -11.09
C THR A 188 -3.42 3.78 -10.24
N SER A 189 -4.38 2.85 -10.28
CA SER A 189 -4.30 1.58 -9.54
C SER A 189 -3.05 0.78 -9.91
N SER A 190 -2.74 0.67 -11.20
CA SER A 190 -1.55 -0.03 -11.69
C SER A 190 -0.25 0.62 -11.19
N GLN A 191 -0.17 1.95 -11.18
CA GLN A 191 0.99 2.66 -10.62
C GLN A 191 1.10 2.44 -9.12
N ARG A 192 -0.01 2.45 -8.38
CA ARG A 192 -0.02 2.16 -6.94
C ARG A 192 0.50 0.75 -6.65
N ILE A 193 0.08 -0.26 -7.42
CA ILE A 193 0.56 -1.64 -7.30
C ILE A 193 2.07 -1.70 -7.54
N LEU A 194 2.55 -1.11 -8.65
CA LEU A 194 3.97 -1.06 -8.99
C LEU A 194 4.81 -0.43 -7.86
N LEU A 195 4.37 0.72 -7.36
CA LEU A 195 5.04 1.43 -6.27
C LEU A 195 5.04 0.62 -4.98
N LEU A 196 3.92 -0.01 -4.64
CA LEU A 196 3.79 -0.82 -3.43
C LEU A 196 4.68 -2.07 -3.49
N GLU A 197 4.71 -2.77 -4.62
CA GLU A 197 5.62 -3.92 -4.80
C GLU A 197 7.09 -3.50 -4.68
N SER A 198 7.44 -2.32 -5.24
CA SER A 198 8.77 -1.75 -5.09
C SER A 198 9.10 -1.48 -3.62
N ILE A 199 8.20 -0.87 -2.84
CA ILE A 199 8.39 -0.65 -1.39
C ILE A 199 8.51 -1.97 -0.63
N MET A 200 7.66 -2.95 -0.94
CA MET A 200 7.65 -4.24 -0.24
C MET A 200 8.95 -5.03 -0.46
N THR A 201 9.55 -4.93 -1.65
CA THR A 201 10.71 -5.75 -2.05
C THR A 201 12.05 -5.03 -1.91
N ASN A 202 12.07 -3.70 -1.92
CA ASN A 202 13.29 -2.90 -1.81
C ASN A 202 13.98 -3.13 -0.44
N ARG A 203 15.25 -3.53 -0.47
CA ARG A 203 16.07 -3.77 0.73
C ARG A 203 16.63 -2.49 1.34
N HIS A 204 16.71 -1.41 0.55
CA HIS A 204 17.31 -0.14 0.92
C HIS A 204 16.20 0.90 1.11
N GLY A 205 15.60 0.90 2.30
CA GLY A 205 14.52 1.83 2.68
C GLY A 205 13.10 1.30 2.52
N GLY A 206 12.93 0.12 1.92
CA GLY A 206 11.66 -0.62 1.87
C GLY A 206 11.58 -1.75 2.91
N ALA A 207 10.59 -2.62 2.75
CA ALA A 207 10.41 -3.77 3.64
C ALA A 207 11.40 -4.91 3.34
N GLY A 208 12.05 -4.94 2.17
CA GLY A 208 13.09 -5.91 1.79
C GLY A 208 12.61 -7.36 1.68
N LEU A 209 11.31 -7.58 1.48
CA LEU A 209 10.73 -8.91 1.40
C LEU A 209 11.11 -9.57 0.07
N ASN A 210 11.38 -10.87 0.10
CA ASN A 210 11.46 -11.68 -1.11
C ASN A 210 10.18 -12.51 -1.20
N LEU A 211 9.16 -11.96 -1.84
CA LEU A 211 7.81 -12.56 -1.90
C LEU A 211 7.83 -13.97 -2.51
N ALA A 212 8.64 -14.18 -3.55
CA ALA A 212 8.81 -15.50 -4.16
C ALA A 212 9.40 -16.53 -3.19
N LYS A 213 10.42 -16.14 -2.41
CA LYS A 213 11.01 -16.99 -1.38
C LYS A 213 10.02 -17.29 -0.26
N LEU A 214 9.26 -16.29 0.19
CA LEU A 214 8.23 -16.46 1.23
C LEU A 214 7.13 -17.43 0.79
N LYS A 215 6.73 -17.35 -0.48
CA LYS A 215 5.78 -18.28 -1.08
C LYS A 215 6.34 -19.69 -1.19
N HIS A 216 7.57 -19.82 -1.70
CA HIS A 216 8.24 -21.12 -1.83
C HIS A 216 8.45 -21.82 -0.48
N SER A 217 8.73 -21.06 0.59
CA SER A 217 8.87 -21.59 1.95
C SER A 217 7.56 -21.77 2.71
N ASN A 218 6.40 -21.62 2.05
CA ASN A 218 5.07 -21.68 2.67
C ASN A 218 4.88 -20.75 3.89
N VAL A 219 5.62 -19.63 3.94
CA VAL A 219 5.37 -18.57 4.93
C VAL A 219 4.16 -17.75 4.49
N VAL A 220 4.06 -17.46 3.20
CA VAL A 220 2.91 -16.82 2.56
C VAL A 220 2.28 -17.83 1.61
N THR A 221 1.01 -18.17 1.78
CA THR A 221 0.27 -19.06 0.89
C THR A 221 0.17 -18.45 -0.51
N THR A 222 -0.26 -17.20 -0.58
CA THR A 222 -0.37 -16.45 -1.83
C THR A 222 -0.40 -14.95 -1.55
N TYR A 223 -0.28 -14.16 -2.61
CA TYR A 223 -0.39 -12.71 -2.56
C TYR A 223 -0.90 -12.19 -3.91
N PHE A 224 -1.67 -11.11 -3.91
CA PHE A 224 -2.26 -10.51 -5.12
C PHE A 224 -2.70 -9.06 -4.86
N SER A 225 -2.83 -8.27 -5.93
CA SER A 225 -3.38 -6.92 -5.88
C SER A 225 -4.92 -6.95 -5.81
N LEU A 226 -5.51 -5.92 -5.20
CA LEU A 226 -6.96 -5.79 -5.02
C LEU A 226 -7.66 -4.89 -6.07
N HIS A 227 -6.88 -4.31 -6.98
CA HIS A 227 -7.35 -3.39 -8.02
C HIS A 227 -7.00 -3.90 -9.41
#